data_AF-A0A9J5W9X4-F1
#
_entry.id   AF-A0A9J5W9X4-F1
#
_cell.length_a   1.000
_cell.length_b   1.000
_cell.length_c   1.000
_cell.angle_alpha   90.00
_cell.angle_beta   90.00
_cell.angle_gamma   90.00
#
_symmetry.space_group_name_H-M   'P 1'
#
loop_
_entity.id
_entity.type
_entity.pdbx_description
1 polymer ?
#
loop_
_entity_poly.entity_id
_entity_poly.type
_entity_poly.pdbx_seq_one_letter_code
_entity_poly.pdbx_strand_id
1 'polypeptide(L)'
;MLDANKRTLLLHQLNRNQTPLFRITIGDKLYKEMDHMKAYKIALTTWGNWVDSNIDSVVTKVFFQGIYTIFFNLVLFPLFSGKDWDKPMVKYYSETYAGEEVVKNVLSTMTMSVNLLDITLLTQLQKDGHPLRIVNGA
;
A
#
# COMPACT_ATOMS: atom_id res chain seq x y z
N MET A 1 -7.62 10.38 -33.67
CA MET A 1 -7.99 10.06 -32.27
C MET A 1 -7.04 8.96 -31.82
N LEU A 2 -6.09 9.25 -30.91
CA LEU A 2 -5.05 8.29 -30.51
C LEU A 2 -5.58 7.37 -29.39
N ASP A 3 -5.32 6.07 -29.55
CA ASP A 3 -5.60 4.96 -28.63
C ASP A 3 -5.11 5.25 -27.19
N ALA A 4 -5.92 4.88 -26.20
CA ALA A 4 -5.63 5.02 -24.77
C ALA A 4 -4.33 4.33 -24.35
N ASN A 5 -3.93 3.25 -25.04
CA ASN A 5 -2.64 2.58 -24.81
C ASN A 5 -1.44 3.43 -25.23
N LYS A 6 -1.61 4.34 -26.20
CA LYS A 6 -0.57 5.31 -26.57
C LYS A 6 -0.45 6.45 -25.56
N ARG A 7 -1.50 6.78 -24.80
CA ARG A 7 -1.43 7.82 -23.75
C ARG A 7 -0.59 7.39 -22.55
N THR A 8 -0.67 6.12 -22.13
CA THR A 8 0.14 5.60 -21.02
C THR A 8 1.61 5.49 -21.39
N LEU A 9 1.91 5.11 -22.64
CA LEU A 9 3.27 5.13 -23.21
C LEU A 9 3.81 6.57 -23.41
N LEU A 10 2.94 7.54 -23.75
CA LEU A 10 3.35 8.94 -23.92
C LEU A 10 3.72 9.62 -22.58
N LEU A 11 3.09 9.25 -21.46
CA LEU A 11 3.47 9.80 -20.14
C LEU A 11 4.86 9.32 -19.68
N HIS A 12 5.28 8.11 -20.07
CA HIS A 12 6.61 7.59 -19.77
C HIS A 12 7.70 8.08 -20.73
N GLN A 13 7.35 8.65 -21.89
CA GLN A 13 8.31 9.08 -22.91
C GLN A 13 8.49 10.60 -23.04
N LEU A 14 7.74 11.42 -22.29
CA LEU A 14 7.81 12.88 -22.35
C LEU A 14 8.40 13.51 -21.08
N ASN A 15 9.68 13.20 -20.78
CA ASN A 15 10.71 14.19 -20.36
C ASN A 15 11.95 13.42 -19.88
N ARG A 16 13.02 13.41 -20.67
CA ARG A 16 14.35 12.97 -20.20
C ARG A 16 15.04 13.97 -19.23
N ASN A 17 14.32 15.03 -18.84
CA ASN A 17 14.77 16.09 -17.92
C ASN A 17 13.89 16.20 -16.64
N GLN A 18 13.14 15.18 -16.24
CA GLN A 18 12.35 15.27 -15.01
C GLN A 18 13.23 15.22 -13.75
N THR A 19 12.92 16.10 -12.80
CA THR A 19 13.43 16.00 -11.43
C THR A 19 12.89 14.68 -10.84
N PRO A 20 13.70 13.90 -10.11
CA PRO A 20 13.24 12.63 -9.52
C PRO A 20 11.94 12.87 -8.74
N LEU A 21 10.90 12.09 -9.04
CA LEU A 21 9.59 12.22 -8.40
C LEU A 21 9.67 12.04 -6.87
N PHE A 22 10.61 11.22 -6.42
CA PHE A 22 10.92 11.02 -5.01
C PHE A 22 12.40 10.74 -4.83
N ARG A 23 12.91 11.08 -3.64
CA ARG A 23 14.28 10.87 -3.20
C ARG A 23 14.26 10.25 -1.82
N ILE A 24 15.16 9.30 -1.58
CA ILE A 24 15.24 8.55 -0.34
C ILE A 24 16.67 8.65 0.17
N THR A 25 16.82 9.02 1.44
CA THR A 25 18.11 9.10 2.10
C THR A 25 18.25 7.93 3.07
N ILE A 26 19.33 7.18 2.95
CA ILE A 26 19.66 6.07 3.86
C ILE A 26 21.08 6.32 4.38
N GLY A 27 21.19 6.65 5.67
CA GLY A 27 22.43 7.22 6.21
C GLY A 27 22.84 8.46 5.41
N ASP A 28 24.08 8.49 4.93
CA ASP A 28 24.60 9.63 4.16
C ASP A 28 24.40 9.49 2.63
N LYS A 29 23.68 8.46 2.18
CA LYS A 29 23.48 8.18 0.75
C LYS A 29 22.12 8.63 0.27
N LEU A 30 22.11 9.44 -0.78
CA LEU A 30 20.90 9.88 -1.49
C LEU A 30 20.61 8.96 -2.69
N TYR A 31 19.45 8.34 -2.67
CA TYR A 31 18.92 7.53 -3.76
C TYR A 31 17.82 8.29 -4.49
N LYS A 32 17.88 8.30 -5.82
CA LYS A 32 16.85 8.85 -6.70
C LYS A 32 16.09 7.67 -7.30
N GLU A 33 14.76 7.72 -7.27
CA GLU A 33 13.89 6.72 -7.92
C GLU A 33 14.17 5.27 -7.50
N MET A 34 14.43 5.05 -6.21
CA MET A 34 14.56 3.70 -5.67
C MET A 34 13.26 2.92 -5.90
N ASP A 35 13.37 1.62 -6.19
CA ASP A 35 12.20 0.73 -6.19
C ASP A 35 11.39 0.88 -4.90
N HIS A 36 10.08 1.13 -5.03
CA HIS A 36 9.25 1.50 -3.89
C HIS A 36 9.11 0.36 -2.88
N MET A 37 9.17 -0.91 -3.31
CA MET A 37 9.07 -2.07 -2.41
C MET A 37 10.39 -2.30 -1.68
N LYS A 38 11.52 -2.08 -2.35
CA LYS A 38 12.83 -2.04 -1.71
C LYS A 38 12.91 -0.95 -0.65
N ALA A 39 12.44 0.26 -0.99
CA ALA A 39 12.37 1.37 -0.07
C ALA A 39 11.48 1.07 1.14
N TYR A 40 10.29 0.49 0.89
CA TYR A 40 9.35 0.08 1.93
C TYR A 40 9.96 -0.95 2.89
N LYS A 41 10.61 -1.98 2.35
CA LYS A 41 11.32 -3.00 3.15
C LYS A 41 12.41 -2.37 4.01
N ILE A 42 13.23 -1.47 3.46
CA ILE A 42 14.28 -0.79 4.21
C ILE A 42 13.68 0.02 5.35
N ALA A 43 12.67 0.86 5.07
CA ALA A 43 12.02 1.70 6.07
C ALA A 43 11.40 0.85 7.20
N LEU A 44 10.71 -0.24 6.85
CA LEU A 44 10.07 -1.10 7.83
C LEU A 44 11.08 -1.87 8.67
N THR A 45 12.18 -2.35 8.08
CA THR A 45 13.29 -2.97 8.83
C THR A 45 13.94 -1.97 9.77
N THR A 46 14.15 -0.72 9.34
CA THR A 46 14.67 0.33 10.22
C THR A 46 13.75 0.59 11.41
N TRP A 47 12.44 0.65 11.19
CA TRP A 47 11.46 0.76 12.26
C TRP A 47 11.49 -0.46 13.20
N GLY A 48 11.52 -1.69 12.65
CA GLY A 48 11.57 -2.92 13.45
C GLY A 48 12.80 -2.97 14.37
N ASN A 49 13.98 -2.62 13.85
CA ASN A 49 15.20 -2.55 14.66
C ASN A 49 15.11 -1.50 15.77
N TRP A 50 14.45 -0.37 15.48
CA TRP A 50 14.22 0.67 16.49
C TRP A 50 13.27 0.15 17.58
N VAL A 51 12.19 -0.54 17.21
CA VAL A 51 11.26 -1.15 18.16
C VAL A 51 11.98 -2.13 19.08
N ASP A 52 12.75 -3.06 18.50
CA ASP A 52 13.52 -4.07 19.24
C ASP A 52 14.51 -3.45 20.24
N SER A 53 15.07 -2.28 19.91
CA SER A 53 16.09 -1.62 20.74
C SER A 53 15.52 -0.66 21.79
N ASN A 54 14.28 -0.20 21.64
CA ASN A 54 13.76 0.94 22.41
C ASN A 54 12.46 0.65 23.16
N ILE A 55 11.78 -0.47 22.90
CA ILE A 55 10.49 -0.75 23.49
C ILE A 55 10.58 -1.87 24.53
N ASP A 56 10.10 -1.58 25.74
CA ASP A 56 9.94 -2.59 26.79
C ASP A 56 8.66 -3.41 26.57
N SER A 57 8.85 -4.68 26.19
CA SER A 57 7.79 -5.65 25.94
C SER A 57 6.99 -6.06 27.18
N VAL A 58 7.49 -5.81 28.39
CA VAL A 58 6.78 -6.15 29.65
C VAL A 58 5.60 -5.19 29.87
N VAL A 59 5.76 -3.93 29.49
CA VAL A 59 4.77 -2.87 29.74
C VAL A 59 4.12 -2.32 28.47
N THR A 60 4.67 -2.63 27.29
CA THR A 60 4.19 -2.08 26.01
C THR A 60 3.78 -3.17 25.04
N LYS A 61 2.59 -3.03 24.45
CA LYS A 61 2.15 -3.82 23.29
C LYS A 61 2.25 -2.98 22.02
N VAL A 62 2.92 -3.53 21.01
CA VAL A 62 3.04 -2.89 19.70
C VAL A 62 2.08 -3.55 18.73
N PHE A 63 1.40 -2.71 17.95
CA PHE A 63 0.52 -3.11 16.87
C PHE A 63 1.04 -2.53 15.57
N PHE A 64 0.94 -3.30 14.49
CA PHE A 64 1.19 -2.82 13.14
C PHE A 64 -0.08 -3.00 12.31
N GLN A 65 -0.57 -1.91 11.72
CA GLN A 65 -1.70 -1.97 10.80
C GLN A 65 -1.20 -2.46 9.44
N GLY A 66 -1.75 -3.58 8.96
CA GLY A 66 -1.42 -4.15 7.66
C GLY A 66 -1.80 -3.27 6.48
N ILE A 67 -1.57 -3.79 5.27
CA ILE A 67 -1.90 -3.09 4.04
C ILE A 67 -3.43 -2.99 3.91
N TYR A 68 -3.92 -1.80 3.57
CA TYR A 68 -5.30 -1.62 3.16
C TYR A 68 -5.37 -1.51 1.64
N THR A 69 -6.47 -1.98 1.06
CA THR A 69 -6.65 -1.96 -0.39
C THR A 69 -7.37 -0.71 -0.84
N ILE A 70 -6.88 -0.09 -1.91
CA ILE A 70 -7.53 1.06 -2.56
C ILE A 70 -8.14 0.63 -3.90
N PHE A 71 -9.45 0.81 -4.04
CA PHE A 71 -10.16 0.55 -5.30
C PHE A 71 -10.07 1.76 -6.23
N PHE A 72 -8.87 2.04 -6.76
CA PHE A 72 -8.66 3.25 -7.56
C PHE A 72 -8.85 3.04 -9.08
N ASN A 73 -8.91 1.80 -9.56
CA ASN A 73 -8.99 1.51 -10.99
C ASN A 73 -10.39 1.06 -11.43
N LEU A 74 -11.21 2.05 -11.82
CA LEU A 74 -12.49 1.84 -12.52
C LEU A 74 -12.33 1.14 -13.88
N VAL A 75 -11.12 1.07 -14.45
CA VAL A 75 -10.84 0.53 -15.79
C VAL A 75 -10.55 -0.97 -15.79
N LEU A 76 -9.94 -1.51 -14.73
CA LEU A 76 -9.59 -2.94 -14.63
C LEU A 76 -10.73 -3.81 -14.09
N PHE A 77 -11.77 -3.17 -13.56
CA PHE A 77 -12.89 -3.85 -12.95
C PHE A 77 -14.20 -3.22 -13.44
N PRO A 78 -14.76 -3.74 -14.54
CA PRO A 78 -16.08 -3.33 -15.05
C PRO A 78 -17.22 -3.59 -14.05
N LEU A 79 -16.95 -4.23 -12.90
CA LEU A 79 -17.89 -4.40 -11.79
C LEU A 79 -18.07 -3.14 -10.93
N PHE A 80 -17.23 -2.10 -11.07
CA PHE A 80 -17.34 -0.88 -10.28
C PHE A 80 -18.13 0.25 -10.96
N SER A 81 -18.65 0.03 -12.17
CA SER A 81 -19.60 0.94 -12.86
C SER A 81 -21.07 0.69 -12.48
N GLY A 82 -21.31 0.04 -11.33
CA GLY A 82 -22.63 -0.37 -10.86
C GLY A 82 -23.07 0.29 -9.56
N LYS A 83 -24.40 0.34 -9.36
CA LYS A 83 -25.11 0.90 -8.18
C LYS A 83 -24.89 0.11 -6.87
N ASP A 84 -24.04 -0.92 -6.87
CA ASP A 84 -23.89 -1.89 -5.78
C ASP A 84 -22.74 -1.52 -4.82
N TRP A 85 -22.60 -0.25 -4.44
CA TRP A 85 -21.62 0.22 -3.44
C TRP A 85 -22.20 0.20 -2.01
N ASP A 86 -23.36 -0.42 -1.82
CA ASP A 86 -24.10 -0.50 -0.57
C ASP A 86 -23.94 -1.85 0.15
N LYS A 87 -23.16 -2.77 -0.43
CA LYS A 87 -22.95 -4.13 0.09
C LYS A 87 -21.50 -4.57 -0.03
N PRO A 88 -21.02 -5.44 0.88
CA PRO A 88 -19.71 -6.07 0.75
C PRO A 88 -19.56 -6.85 -0.57
N MET A 89 -18.31 -7.06 -1.01
CA MET A 89 -18.01 -7.92 -2.14
C MET A 89 -18.25 -9.39 -1.78
N VAL A 90 -18.95 -10.11 -2.65
CA VAL A 90 -19.21 -11.55 -2.51
C VAL A 90 -18.06 -12.39 -3.10
N LYS A 91 -17.22 -11.79 -3.93
CA LYS A 91 -16.12 -12.47 -4.63
C LYS A 91 -14.77 -11.86 -4.26
N TYR A 92 -13.89 -12.71 -3.76
CA TYR A 92 -12.48 -12.41 -3.53
C TYR A 92 -11.72 -12.42 -4.85
N TYR A 93 -10.93 -11.38 -5.09
CA TYR A 93 -9.93 -11.36 -6.15
C TYR A 93 -8.58 -11.59 -5.47
N SER A 94 -7.88 -12.66 -5.86
CA SER A 94 -6.62 -13.09 -5.25
C SER A 94 -5.44 -12.20 -5.63
N GLU A 95 -5.62 -10.89 -5.55
CA GLU A 95 -4.52 -9.96 -5.70
C GLU A 95 -3.64 -10.08 -4.45
N THR A 96 -2.46 -10.62 -4.65
CA THR A 96 -1.40 -10.63 -3.65
C THR A 96 -0.78 -9.24 -3.58
N TYR A 97 -0.83 -8.61 -2.42
CA TYR A 97 -0.23 -7.30 -2.20
C TYR A 97 1.24 -7.50 -1.81
N ALA A 98 2.17 -7.10 -2.67
CA ALA A 98 3.61 -7.25 -2.39
C ALA A 98 4.02 -6.62 -1.04
N GLY A 99 3.34 -5.54 -0.63
CA GLY A 99 3.55 -4.92 0.68
C GLY A 99 3.17 -5.81 1.87
N GLU A 100 2.14 -6.67 1.73
CA GLU A 100 1.71 -7.60 2.77
C GLU A 100 2.81 -8.62 3.09
N GLU A 101 3.44 -9.17 2.04
CA GLU A 101 4.56 -10.09 2.19
C GLU A 101 5.77 -9.41 2.86
N VAL A 102 6.08 -8.17 2.46
CA VAL A 102 7.16 -7.39 3.09
C VAL A 102 6.91 -7.20 4.59
N VAL A 103 5.67 -6.85 4.98
CA VAL A 103 5.29 -6.69 6.39
C VAL A 103 5.48 -8.00 7.14
N LYS A 104 4.87 -9.09 6.66
CA LYS A 104 4.93 -10.41 7.31
C LYS A 104 6.38 -10.87 7.47
N ASN A 105 7.20 -10.70 6.44
CA ASN A 105 8.62 -11.04 6.47
C ASN A 105 9.38 -10.21 7.51
N VAL A 106 9.24 -8.89 7.54
CA VAL A 106 9.97 -8.04 8.49
C VAL A 106 9.55 -8.35 9.93
N LEU A 107 8.25 -8.39 10.21
CA LEU A 107 7.75 -8.66 11.56
C LEU A 107 8.17 -10.04 12.07
N SER A 108 8.27 -11.04 11.20
CA SER A 108 8.73 -12.39 11.58
C SER A 108 10.20 -12.45 12.02
N THR A 109 10.99 -11.45 11.67
CA THR A 109 12.42 -11.37 12.02
C THR A 109 12.69 -10.52 13.26
N MET A 110 11.67 -9.86 13.81
CA MET A 110 11.81 -9.00 14.99
C MET A 110 11.92 -9.83 16.27
N THR A 111 12.69 -9.31 17.21
CA THR A 111 12.80 -9.89 18.56
C THR A 111 11.57 -9.54 19.39
N MET A 112 11.07 -8.31 19.27
CA MET A 112 9.83 -7.89 19.87
C MET A 112 8.64 -8.46 19.09
N SER A 113 7.72 -9.11 19.81
CA SER A 113 6.47 -9.58 19.22
C SER A 113 5.55 -8.40 18.90
N VAL A 114 5.33 -8.16 17.61
CA VAL A 114 4.39 -7.16 17.10
C VAL A 114 3.08 -7.82 16.69
N ASN A 115 1.96 -7.23 17.13
CA ASN A 115 0.63 -7.69 16.76
C ASN A 115 0.25 -7.12 15.39
N LEU A 116 0.25 -7.96 14.36
CA LEU A 116 -0.20 -7.56 13.02
C LEU A 116 -1.73 -7.53 12.96
N LEU A 117 -2.29 -6.35 12.72
CA LEU A 117 -3.69 -6.20 12.32
C LEU A 117 -3.78 -6.45 10.82
N ASP A 118 -3.91 -7.73 10.43
CA ASP A 118 -4.05 -8.15 9.04
C ASP A 118 -5.48 -7.88 8.55
N ILE A 119 -5.70 -6.65 8.12
CA ILE A 119 -6.98 -6.15 7.61
C ILE A 119 -7.07 -6.22 6.08
N THR A 120 -6.06 -6.75 5.40
CA THR A 120 -5.93 -6.70 3.93
C THR A 120 -7.17 -7.29 3.26
N LEU A 121 -7.51 -8.53 3.61
CA LEU A 121 -8.70 -9.21 3.11
C LEU A 121 -10.00 -8.49 3.48
N LEU A 122 -10.11 -7.99 4.72
CA LEU A 122 -11.32 -7.28 5.16
C LEU A 122 -11.54 -6.02 4.33
N THR A 123 -10.48 -5.25 4.08
CA THR A 123 -10.57 -4.02 3.27
C THR A 123 -10.89 -4.30 1.80
N GLN A 124 -10.53 -5.47 1.27
CA GLN A 124 -10.94 -5.88 -0.08
C GLN A 124 -12.44 -6.22 -0.16
N LEU A 125 -12.97 -6.82 0.89
CA LEU A 125 -14.39 -7.20 0.89
C LEU A 125 -15.28 -5.99 1.18
N GLN A 126 -14.78 -4.97 1.88
CA GLN A 126 -15.57 -3.85 2.38
C GLN A 126 -15.64 -2.65 1.41
N LYS A 127 -16.06 -2.88 0.16
CA LYS A 127 -16.27 -1.80 -0.83
C LYS A 127 -17.31 -0.75 -0.38
N ASP A 128 -18.26 -1.16 0.45
CA ASP A 128 -19.33 -0.35 1.03
C ASP A 128 -18.86 0.63 2.12
N GLY A 129 -17.66 0.43 2.66
CA GLY A 129 -17.03 1.34 3.62
C GLY A 129 -16.41 2.61 3.00
N HIS A 130 -16.48 2.78 1.67
CA HIS A 130 -15.75 3.86 0.98
C HIS A 130 -16.39 5.26 1.19
N PRO A 131 -15.62 6.31 1.57
CA PRO A 131 -16.16 7.65 1.87
C PRO A 131 -16.84 8.36 0.70
N LEU A 132 -16.55 7.98 -0.55
CA LEU A 132 -17.17 8.57 -1.75
C LEU A 132 -18.70 8.43 -1.78
N ARG A 133 -19.27 7.57 -0.92
CA ARG A 133 -20.72 7.51 -0.65
C ARG A 133 -21.33 8.86 -0.23
N ILE A 134 -20.56 9.76 0.39
CA ILE A 134 -21.09 10.97 1.03
C ILE A 134 -21.08 12.20 0.09
N VAL A 135 -20.39 12.16 -1.05
CA VAL A 135 -20.17 13.38 -1.87
C VAL A 135 -21.36 13.72 -2.80
N ASN A 136 -22.32 12.82 -2.99
CA ASN A 136 -23.49 13.06 -3.88
C ASN A 136 -24.82 13.19 -3.11
N GLY A 137 -24.78 13.57 -1.84
CA GLY A 137 -25.95 13.73 -0.97
C GLY A 137 -26.05 15.10 -0.31
N ALA A 138 -25.87 16.18 -1.08
CA ALA A 138 -26.21 17.55 -0.69
C ALA A 138 -26.96 18.24 -1.84
#